data_AF-A0A5N7DV41-F1
#
_entry.id   AF-A0A5N7DV41-F1
#
_cell.length_a   1.000
_cell.length_b   1.000
_cell.length_c   1.000
_cell.angle_alpha   90.00
_cell.angle_beta   90.00
_cell.angle_gamma   90.00
#
_symmetry.space_group_name_H-M   'P 1'
#
loop_
_entity.id
_entity.type
_entity.pdbx_description
1 polymer ?
#
loop_
_entity_poly.entity_id
_entity_poly.type
_entity_poly.pdbx_seq_one_letter_code
_entity_poly.pdbx_strand_id
1 'polypeptide(L)'
;MADDGALHPLMWDRSWSQLPAKQETGGLKGSKAQSRENWVVKLRFSQAGTDEEKVGTGFYLNLPGASYHIILTAAHNLVDKKGNFSKNLSIQRYGDRETRPIQPPIQPLVCPHYTGKTDPKSDYGLIKFPRCSDDSDHGFGFALSLGYENLRGEELHVSGYAPHETGRTANQPSVYTNTGKCSRASMNQLDYKIPTEKGWSGSPVYMAYNGHETVVAIHNNGEPGTRTGTGTGKGARVNASMLEWIFDSTGALHRNKALRAVASLAKKPAVELADPVYLHFLPYEKYACTHWGTEGLNTTFNVFPAYAPTPLVSASTLYVFQHVQPHDWPGERKKEKWVLWDVISGGVKLTDTPQSFCFPRLKEPRKARRIFMVVFEMDDTDDLQCLVMNGDDISELDRRMGDFDGSRIEFRKYKKGKDYKYYTFDWEELQG
;
A
#
# COMPACT_ATOMS: atom_id res chain seq x y z
N MET A 1 13.89 24.11 28.59
CA MET A 1 14.85 24.22 27.48
C MET A 1 15.61 22.91 27.37
N ALA A 2 15.13 22.05 26.48
CA ALA A 2 15.92 21.05 25.77
C ALA A 2 15.44 21.19 24.34
N ASP A 3 16.07 22.16 23.68
CA ASP A 3 15.91 22.52 22.29
C ASP A 3 16.92 21.66 21.53
N ASP A 4 16.45 20.58 20.94
CA ASP A 4 17.16 19.97 19.83
C ASP A 4 16.13 19.19 19.01
N GLY A 5 16.04 19.48 17.71
CA GLY A 5 15.10 18.86 16.77
C GLY A 5 15.29 17.35 16.57
N ALA A 6 15.98 16.67 17.48
CA ALA A 6 16.13 15.23 17.51
C ALA A 6 14.79 14.56 17.85
N LEU A 7 14.31 13.71 16.94
CA LEU A 7 13.21 12.80 17.21
C LEU A 7 13.55 11.94 18.44
N HIS A 8 12.55 11.71 19.31
CA HIS A 8 12.69 10.86 20.49
C HIS A 8 13.28 9.49 20.11
N PRO A 9 14.19 8.87 20.87
CA PRO A 9 14.84 7.60 20.49
C PRO A 9 13.88 6.42 20.22
N LEU A 10 12.67 6.47 20.81
CA LEU A 10 11.59 5.50 20.53
C LEU A 10 10.79 5.82 19.25
N MET A 11 10.99 7.00 18.67
CA MET A 11 10.37 7.45 17.42
C MET A 11 11.37 7.50 16.25
N TRP A 12 12.64 7.74 16.56
CA TRP A 12 13.74 7.63 15.64
C TRP A 12 14.78 6.72 16.26
N ASP A 13 14.80 5.49 15.78
CA ASP A 13 15.85 4.56 16.12
C ASP A 13 16.75 4.35 14.89
N ARG A 14 18.06 4.55 15.08
CA ARG A 14 19.09 4.32 14.06
C ARG A 14 19.04 2.89 13.51
N SER A 15 18.49 1.95 14.28
CA SER A 15 18.25 0.56 13.91
C SER A 15 17.12 0.35 12.88
N TRP A 16 16.37 1.40 12.49
CA TRP A 16 15.33 1.34 11.43
C TRP A 16 15.82 1.81 10.06
N SER A 17 16.93 2.55 10.00
CA SER A 17 17.76 2.66 8.78
C SER A 17 18.71 1.47 8.63
N GLN A 18 18.84 0.68 9.69
CA GLN A 18 19.35 -0.68 9.60
C GLN A 18 18.14 -1.59 9.38
N LEU A 19 18.36 -2.72 8.72
CA LEU A 19 17.38 -3.81 8.81
C LEU A 19 17.15 -4.08 10.31
N PRO A 20 15.91 -4.35 10.75
CA PRO A 20 15.63 -4.66 12.14
C PRO A 20 16.70 -5.62 12.65
N ALA A 21 17.35 -5.28 13.77
CA ALA A 21 18.52 -5.99 14.28
C ALA A 21 18.20 -7.48 14.42
N LYS A 22 18.50 -8.30 13.39
CA LYS A 22 18.11 -9.71 13.23
C LYS A 22 17.07 -10.14 14.28
N GLN A 23 15.90 -9.50 14.29
CA GLN A 23 14.76 -10.18 14.89
C GLN A 23 14.61 -11.36 13.97
N GLU A 24 14.91 -12.57 14.44
CA GLU A 24 14.98 -13.77 13.61
C GLU A 24 13.88 -13.64 12.58
N THR A 25 14.25 -13.31 11.33
CA THR A 25 13.34 -13.34 10.20
C THR A 25 13.00 -14.80 10.19
N GLY A 26 11.90 -15.17 10.84
CA GLY A 26 11.71 -16.50 11.36
C GLY A 26 11.41 -17.41 10.20
N GLY A 27 12.36 -17.61 9.29
CA GLY A 27 12.13 -17.95 7.89
C GLY A 27 10.83 -17.38 7.32
N LEU A 28 10.32 -18.06 6.31
CA LEU A 28 8.89 -18.11 6.06
C LEU A 28 8.25 -19.14 7.01
N LYS A 29 8.45 -19.04 8.35
CA LYS A 29 7.82 -19.97 9.32
C LYS A 29 6.31 -19.72 9.30
N GLY A 30 5.61 -20.47 8.45
CA GLY A 30 4.16 -20.45 8.34
C GLY A 30 3.63 -20.50 6.91
N SER A 31 4.44 -20.14 5.90
CA SER A 31 3.98 -20.22 4.51
C SER A 31 3.97 -21.67 4.03
N LYS A 32 2.80 -22.20 3.68
CA LYS A 32 2.74 -23.43 2.88
C LYS A 32 3.17 -23.06 1.47
N ALA A 33 4.27 -23.64 0.97
CA ALA A 33 4.78 -23.36 -0.38
C ALA A 33 3.71 -23.46 -1.48
N GLN A 34 2.76 -24.39 -1.32
CA GLN A 34 1.61 -24.59 -2.22
C GLN A 34 0.67 -23.38 -2.33
N SER A 35 0.58 -22.53 -1.29
CA SER A 35 -0.26 -21.33 -1.34
C SER A 35 0.32 -20.25 -2.25
N ARG A 36 1.66 -20.17 -2.35
CA ARG A 36 2.34 -19.21 -3.24
C ARG A 36 2.12 -19.52 -4.70
N GLU A 37 2.17 -20.81 -5.07
CA GLU A 37 1.95 -21.26 -6.45
C GLU A 37 0.55 -20.85 -6.93
N ASN A 38 -0.45 -20.91 -6.04
CA ASN A 38 -1.82 -20.47 -6.32
C ASN A 38 -1.97 -18.95 -6.43
N TRP A 39 -1.00 -18.16 -5.97
CA TRP A 39 -1.02 -16.70 -6.08
C TRP A 39 -0.34 -16.18 -7.35
N VAL A 40 0.38 -17.04 -8.08
CA VAL A 40 1.01 -16.72 -9.36
C VAL A 40 0.15 -17.30 -10.48
N VAL A 41 -0.04 -16.55 -11.56
CA VAL A 41 -0.87 -16.96 -12.70
C VAL A 41 -0.10 -16.86 -14.00
N LYS A 42 -0.33 -17.81 -14.90
CA LYS A 42 0.16 -17.78 -16.28
C LYS A 42 -0.80 -16.94 -17.10
N LEU A 43 -0.27 -15.94 -17.79
CA LEU A 43 -1.01 -15.14 -18.76
C LEU A 43 -0.79 -15.70 -20.16
N ARG A 44 -1.87 -15.86 -20.93
CA ARG A 44 -1.79 -16.14 -22.37
C ARG A 44 -2.51 -15.04 -23.13
N PHE A 45 -1.90 -14.54 -24.19
CA PHE A 45 -2.41 -13.41 -24.96
C PHE A 45 -1.79 -13.36 -26.35
N SER A 46 -2.42 -12.64 -27.27
CA SER A 46 -1.83 -12.30 -28.58
C SER A 46 -1.66 -10.79 -28.67
N GLN A 47 -0.54 -10.31 -29.19
CA GLN A 47 -0.34 -8.86 -29.38
C GLN A 47 -1.20 -8.36 -30.55
N ALA A 48 -1.61 -7.09 -30.48
CA ALA A 48 -2.43 -6.51 -31.54
C ALA A 48 -1.70 -6.57 -32.90
N GLY A 49 -2.35 -7.17 -33.89
CA GLY A 49 -1.77 -7.36 -35.23
C GLY A 49 -0.91 -8.61 -35.38
N THR A 50 -0.82 -9.48 -34.37
CA THR A 50 -0.18 -10.80 -34.45
C THR A 50 -1.13 -11.89 -33.94
N ASP A 51 -1.19 -13.02 -34.62
CA ASP A 51 -1.94 -14.21 -34.14
C ASP A 51 -1.08 -15.15 -33.28
N GLU A 52 0.20 -14.82 -33.07
CA GLU A 52 1.11 -15.58 -32.21
C GLU A 52 0.69 -15.47 -30.74
N GLU A 53 0.43 -16.61 -30.10
CA GLU A 53 0.21 -16.67 -28.66
C GLU A 53 1.53 -16.42 -27.92
N LYS A 54 1.48 -15.48 -26.97
CA LYS A 54 2.56 -15.15 -26.05
C LYS A 54 2.16 -15.55 -24.65
N VAL A 55 3.19 -15.84 -23.85
CA VAL A 55 3.06 -16.19 -22.44
C VAL A 55 3.73 -15.12 -21.60
N GLY A 56 3.06 -14.74 -20.51
CA GLY A 56 3.61 -13.91 -19.44
C GLY A 56 3.21 -14.47 -18.08
N THR A 57 3.63 -13.78 -17.03
CA THR A 57 3.25 -14.09 -15.65
C THR A 57 2.48 -12.92 -15.03
N GLY A 58 1.54 -13.20 -14.15
CA GLY A 58 0.99 -12.22 -13.22
C GLY A 58 0.89 -12.80 -11.82
N PHE A 59 0.50 -12.00 -10.84
CA PHE A 59 0.27 -12.48 -9.49
C PHE A 59 -0.82 -11.70 -8.77
N TYR A 60 -1.51 -12.38 -7.87
CA TYR A 60 -2.49 -11.77 -6.99
C TYR A 60 -1.78 -10.88 -5.95
N LEU A 61 -2.25 -9.64 -5.79
CA LEU A 61 -1.89 -8.79 -4.66
C LEU A 61 -3.05 -8.79 -3.66
N ASN A 62 -2.76 -9.03 -2.38
CA ASN A 62 -3.81 -9.05 -1.37
C ASN A 62 -4.36 -7.63 -1.18
N LEU A 63 -5.67 -7.46 -1.40
CA LEU A 63 -6.40 -6.23 -1.08
C LEU A 63 -7.54 -6.58 -0.13
N PRO A 64 -7.31 -6.55 1.19
CA PRO A 64 -8.30 -6.96 2.18
C PRO A 64 -9.61 -6.17 2.06
N GLY A 65 -10.74 -6.87 2.03
CA GLY A 65 -12.07 -6.26 1.96
C GLY A 65 -12.53 -5.85 0.56
N ALA A 66 -11.71 -6.01 -0.48
CA ALA A 66 -12.14 -5.73 -1.85
C ALA A 66 -13.13 -6.79 -2.37
N SER A 67 -14.08 -6.36 -3.21
CA SER A 67 -15.04 -7.24 -3.90
C SER A 67 -14.47 -7.91 -5.16
N TYR A 68 -13.19 -7.69 -5.44
CA TYR A 68 -12.47 -8.23 -6.57
C TYR A 68 -11.05 -8.63 -6.12
N HIS A 69 -10.45 -9.56 -6.86
CA HIS A 69 -9.02 -9.78 -6.84
C HIS A 69 -8.33 -8.79 -7.79
N ILE A 70 -7.08 -8.48 -7.49
CA ILE A 70 -6.21 -7.73 -8.37
C ILE A 70 -5.03 -8.60 -8.77
N ILE A 71 -4.75 -8.66 -10.07
CA ILE A 71 -3.58 -9.35 -10.61
C ILE A 71 -2.65 -8.27 -11.16
N LEU A 72 -1.44 -8.20 -10.62
CA LEU A 72 -0.37 -7.36 -11.14
C LEU A 72 0.45 -8.12 -12.18
N THR A 73 0.93 -7.41 -13.20
CA THR A 73 1.78 -7.95 -14.25
C THR A 73 2.59 -6.84 -14.92
N ALA A 74 3.43 -7.18 -15.90
CA ALA A 74 4.13 -6.21 -16.72
C ALA A 74 3.18 -5.57 -17.74
N ALA A 75 3.32 -4.27 -17.99
CA ALA A 75 2.44 -3.55 -18.93
C ALA A 75 2.53 -4.11 -20.36
N HIS A 76 3.71 -4.53 -20.80
CA HIS A 76 3.90 -5.11 -22.13
C HIS A 76 3.21 -6.47 -22.36
N ASN A 77 2.69 -7.10 -21.31
CA ASN A 77 1.78 -8.25 -21.45
C ASN A 77 0.36 -7.80 -21.83
N LEU A 78 -0.02 -6.59 -21.43
CA LEU A 78 -1.38 -6.05 -21.57
C LEU A 78 -1.55 -5.17 -22.80
N VAL A 79 -0.49 -4.50 -23.24
CA VAL A 79 -0.50 -3.61 -24.41
C VAL A 79 0.75 -3.82 -25.26
N ASP A 80 0.62 -3.59 -26.57
CA ASP A 80 1.73 -3.60 -27.50
C ASP A 80 2.55 -2.29 -27.45
N LYS A 81 3.60 -2.20 -28.28
CA LYS A 81 4.47 -1.01 -28.38
C LYS A 81 3.77 0.25 -28.89
N LYS A 82 2.59 0.10 -29.51
CA LYS A 82 1.76 1.19 -30.04
C LYS A 82 0.64 1.60 -29.06
N GLY A 83 0.54 0.92 -27.91
CA GLY A 83 -0.50 1.16 -26.91
C GLY A 83 -1.81 0.43 -27.19
N ASN A 84 -1.86 -0.47 -28.17
CA ASN A 84 -3.06 -1.29 -28.41
C ASN A 84 -3.10 -2.44 -27.41
N PHE A 85 -4.27 -2.70 -26.83
CA PHE A 85 -4.46 -3.81 -25.91
C PHE A 85 -4.21 -5.17 -26.57
N SER A 86 -3.58 -6.06 -25.81
CA SER A 86 -3.47 -7.48 -26.13
C SER A 86 -4.85 -8.12 -26.27
N LYS A 87 -4.97 -9.07 -27.20
CA LYS A 87 -6.20 -9.81 -27.48
C LYS A 87 -6.15 -11.19 -26.85
N ASN A 88 -7.32 -11.81 -26.69
CA ASN A 88 -7.48 -13.18 -26.17
C ASN A 88 -6.79 -13.39 -24.82
N LEU A 89 -6.74 -12.34 -23.99
CA LEU A 89 -6.08 -12.39 -22.70
C LEU A 89 -6.81 -13.39 -21.79
N SER A 90 -6.08 -14.35 -21.24
CA SER A 90 -6.58 -15.34 -20.31
C SER A 90 -5.58 -15.62 -19.19
N ILE A 91 -6.10 -16.11 -18.06
CA ILE A 91 -5.31 -16.51 -16.90
C ILE A 91 -5.42 -18.01 -16.68
N GLN A 92 -4.34 -18.62 -16.24
CA GLN A 92 -4.33 -20.01 -15.78
C GLN A 92 -3.65 -20.06 -14.42
N ARG A 93 -4.36 -20.54 -13.39
CA ARG A 93 -3.81 -20.73 -12.05
C ARG A 93 -3.01 -22.03 -11.99
N TYR A 94 -2.18 -22.17 -10.96
CA TYR A 94 -1.54 -23.44 -10.65
C TYR A 94 -2.58 -24.55 -10.44
N GLY A 95 -2.35 -25.72 -11.06
CA GLY A 95 -3.27 -26.86 -10.99
C GLY A 95 -4.51 -26.77 -11.90
N ASP A 96 -4.86 -25.60 -12.42
CA ASP A 96 -5.97 -25.45 -13.36
C ASP A 96 -5.62 -26.05 -14.72
N ARG A 97 -6.49 -26.94 -15.21
CA ARG A 97 -6.35 -27.53 -16.57
C ARG A 97 -6.80 -26.57 -17.67
N GLU A 98 -7.73 -25.69 -17.35
CA GLU A 98 -8.35 -24.76 -18.30
C GLU A 98 -7.94 -23.32 -18.00
N THR A 99 -7.82 -22.51 -19.07
CA THR A 99 -7.60 -21.07 -18.96
C THR A 99 -8.92 -20.35 -18.77
N ARG A 100 -8.95 -19.34 -17.89
CA ARG A 100 -10.10 -18.45 -17.70
C ARG A 100 -9.90 -17.19 -18.54
N PRO A 101 -10.79 -16.89 -19.51
CA PRO A 101 -10.66 -15.69 -20.33
C PRO A 101 -10.95 -14.43 -19.50
N ILE A 102 -10.20 -13.36 -19.76
CA ILE A 102 -10.49 -12.01 -19.24
C ILE A 102 -11.35 -11.33 -20.28
N GLN A 103 -12.67 -11.37 -20.06
CA GLN A 103 -13.65 -10.83 -21.00
C GLN A 103 -14.08 -9.40 -20.63
N PRO A 104 -14.50 -8.59 -21.62
CA PRO A 104 -15.17 -7.32 -21.38
C PRO A 104 -16.36 -7.46 -20.41
N PRO A 105 -16.69 -6.43 -19.61
CA PRO A 105 -16.17 -5.06 -19.69
C PRO A 105 -14.84 -4.84 -18.94
N ILE A 106 -14.23 -5.88 -18.39
CA ILE A 106 -13.00 -5.78 -17.61
C ILE A 106 -11.83 -5.49 -18.56
N GLN A 107 -11.48 -4.21 -18.69
CA GLN A 107 -10.27 -3.82 -19.38
C GLN A 107 -9.09 -3.81 -18.40
N PRO A 108 -7.96 -4.44 -18.75
CA PRO A 108 -6.72 -4.26 -18.01
C PRO A 108 -6.31 -2.80 -17.98
N LEU A 109 -5.64 -2.39 -16.91
CA LEU A 109 -5.09 -1.05 -16.74
C LEU A 109 -3.57 -1.13 -16.83
N VAL A 110 -2.95 -0.08 -17.39
CA VAL A 110 -1.49 0.05 -17.46
C VAL A 110 -1.07 1.35 -16.79
N CYS A 111 0.18 1.38 -16.31
CA CYS A 111 0.79 2.61 -15.81
C CYS A 111 0.59 3.75 -16.84
N PRO A 112 0.08 4.93 -16.44
CA PRO A 112 -0.13 6.06 -17.36
C PRO A 112 1.16 6.57 -18.02
N HIS A 113 2.32 6.31 -17.40
CA HIS A 113 3.63 6.68 -17.93
C HIS A 113 4.25 5.61 -18.83
N TYR A 114 3.55 4.50 -19.08
CA TYR A 114 4.03 3.46 -19.97
C TYR A 114 4.03 3.95 -21.43
N THR A 115 5.19 3.89 -22.09
CA THR A 115 5.38 4.44 -23.45
C THR A 115 5.54 3.36 -24.52
N GLY A 116 5.15 2.12 -24.25
CA GLY A 116 5.37 0.99 -25.17
C GLY A 116 6.80 0.44 -25.16
N LYS A 117 7.68 1.00 -24.32
CA LYS A 117 9.03 0.52 -24.08
C LYS A 117 9.07 -0.26 -22.76
N THR A 118 9.89 -1.30 -22.71
CA THR A 118 10.12 -2.13 -21.51
C THR A 118 11.00 -1.41 -20.47
N ASP A 119 10.69 -0.14 -20.17
CA ASP A 119 11.31 0.59 -19.06
C ASP A 119 10.73 0.06 -17.74
N PRO A 120 11.53 -0.63 -16.91
CA PRO A 120 11.04 -1.20 -15.66
C PRO A 120 10.34 -0.19 -14.76
N LYS A 121 10.68 1.11 -14.85
CA LYS A 121 10.05 2.15 -14.01
C LYS A 121 8.56 2.37 -14.28
N SER A 122 8.07 1.97 -15.46
CA SER A 122 6.70 2.21 -15.92
C SER A 122 6.02 0.96 -16.50
N ASP A 123 6.75 -0.14 -16.62
CA ASP A 123 6.28 -1.36 -17.27
C ASP A 123 5.46 -2.23 -16.31
N TYR A 124 4.39 -1.68 -15.76
CA TYR A 124 3.48 -2.41 -14.88
C TYR A 124 2.02 -2.13 -15.21
N GLY A 125 1.19 -3.13 -14.92
CA GLY A 125 -0.24 -3.07 -15.17
C GLY A 125 -1.01 -3.94 -14.18
N LEU A 126 -2.33 -3.79 -14.24
CA LEU A 126 -3.26 -4.39 -13.30
C LEU A 126 -4.47 -4.94 -14.05
N ILE A 127 -4.91 -6.13 -13.67
CA ILE A 127 -6.16 -6.73 -14.08
C ILE A 127 -7.05 -6.83 -12.83
N LYS A 128 -8.28 -6.31 -12.91
CA LYS A 128 -9.30 -6.56 -11.88
C LYS A 128 -10.05 -7.83 -12.22
N PHE A 129 -10.25 -8.70 -11.24
CA PHE A 129 -10.96 -9.96 -11.45
C PHE A 129 -12.05 -10.09 -10.38
N PRO A 130 -13.34 -10.13 -10.73
CA PRO A 130 -14.42 -10.26 -9.75
C PRO A 130 -14.21 -11.47 -8.83
N ARG A 131 -14.53 -11.30 -7.54
CA ARG A 131 -14.57 -12.42 -6.61
C ARG A 131 -15.93 -13.12 -6.73
N CYS A 132 -15.91 -14.44 -6.84
CA CYS A 132 -17.10 -15.25 -6.57
C CYS A 132 -17.25 -15.45 -5.05
N SER A 133 -18.46 -15.76 -4.58
CA SER A 133 -18.74 -16.01 -3.14
C SER A 133 -17.87 -17.11 -2.53
N ASP A 134 -17.40 -18.03 -3.38
CA ASP A 134 -16.66 -19.22 -2.98
C ASP A 134 -15.14 -19.07 -3.24
N ASP A 135 -14.69 -17.93 -3.78
CA ASP A 135 -13.27 -17.68 -4.00
C ASP A 135 -12.57 -17.42 -2.66
N SER A 136 -11.53 -18.21 -2.39
CA SER A 136 -10.64 -17.95 -1.27
C SER A 136 -9.85 -16.66 -1.48
N ASP A 137 -9.47 -15.98 -0.38
CA ASP A 137 -8.55 -14.86 -0.47
C ASP A 137 -7.19 -15.31 -1.03
N HIS A 138 -6.68 -14.54 -2.00
CA HIS A 138 -5.42 -14.81 -2.68
C HIS A 138 -4.54 -13.57 -2.67
N GLY A 139 -3.24 -13.81 -2.63
CA GLY A 139 -2.24 -12.82 -3.03
C GLY A 139 -1.13 -12.59 -2.03
N PHE A 140 -0.07 -12.00 -2.56
CA PHE A 140 1.07 -11.55 -1.79
C PHE A 140 0.71 -10.33 -0.93
N GLY A 141 1.42 -10.18 0.19
CA GLY A 141 1.38 -8.95 0.97
C GLY A 141 2.15 -7.82 0.29
N PHE A 142 1.99 -6.60 0.82
CA PHE A 142 2.78 -5.43 0.44
C PHE A 142 3.07 -4.57 1.66
N ALA A 143 4.13 -3.77 1.57
CA ALA A 143 4.51 -2.80 2.59
C ALA A 143 5.11 -1.55 1.92
N LEU A 144 4.50 -0.39 2.15
CA LEU A 144 4.95 0.89 1.63
C LEU A 144 6.35 1.25 2.13
N SER A 145 6.67 0.88 3.37
CA SER A 145 8.00 1.07 3.98
C SER A 145 9.12 0.46 3.13
N LEU A 146 8.93 -0.75 2.61
CA LEU A 146 9.89 -1.41 1.71
C LEU A 146 10.09 -0.67 0.39
N GLY A 147 9.21 0.27 0.01
CA GLY A 147 9.39 1.18 -1.12
C GLY A 147 10.43 2.28 -0.88
N TYR A 148 10.80 2.54 0.38
CA TYR A 148 11.78 3.54 0.80
C TYR A 148 13.12 2.93 1.22
N GLU A 149 13.13 1.66 1.61
CA GLU A 149 14.32 0.98 2.09
C GLU A 149 15.44 0.81 1.04
N ASN A 150 16.68 0.68 1.48
CA ASN A 150 17.76 0.27 0.58
C ASN A 150 17.87 -1.26 0.57
N LEU A 151 17.16 -1.92 -0.35
CA LEU A 151 17.14 -3.39 -0.44
C LEU A 151 18.42 -4.01 -1.01
N ARG A 152 19.50 -3.23 -1.26
CA ARG A 152 20.73 -3.77 -1.85
C ARG A 152 21.36 -4.82 -0.92
N GLY A 153 21.61 -6.01 -1.47
CA GLY A 153 22.19 -7.15 -0.75
C GLY A 153 21.16 -8.11 -0.16
N GLU A 154 19.89 -7.68 -0.07
CA GLU A 154 18.79 -8.51 0.40
C GLU A 154 18.52 -9.69 -0.53
N GLU A 155 18.11 -10.81 0.07
CA GLU A 155 17.64 -11.98 -0.66
C GLU A 155 16.22 -11.72 -1.19
N LEU A 156 16.06 -11.92 -2.48
CA LEU A 156 14.81 -11.79 -3.21
C LEU A 156 14.46 -13.11 -3.87
N HIS A 157 13.16 -13.36 -3.99
CA HIS A 157 12.60 -14.48 -4.72
C HIS A 157 11.81 -13.98 -5.92
N VAL A 158 11.87 -14.72 -7.03
CA VAL A 158 11.06 -14.47 -8.22
C VAL A 158 10.37 -15.77 -8.59
N SER A 159 9.03 -15.74 -8.67
CA SER A 159 8.22 -16.90 -9.04
C SER A 159 7.54 -16.67 -10.39
N GLY A 160 7.71 -17.55 -11.36
CA GLY A 160 7.21 -17.33 -12.72
C GLY A 160 6.95 -18.57 -13.54
N TYR A 161 6.26 -18.37 -14.67
CA TYR A 161 6.00 -19.40 -15.66
C TYR A 161 6.98 -19.29 -16.83
N ALA A 162 7.68 -20.38 -17.12
CA ALA A 162 8.50 -20.49 -18.32
C ALA A 162 7.66 -20.99 -19.52
N PRO A 163 7.98 -20.59 -20.76
CA PRO A 163 7.28 -21.01 -21.98
C PRO A 163 7.57 -22.46 -22.36
N HIS A 164 8.68 -23.04 -21.90
CA HIS A 164 9.11 -24.38 -22.25
C HIS A 164 8.60 -25.44 -21.27
N GLU A 165 7.30 -25.74 -21.31
CA GLU A 165 6.80 -27.05 -20.90
C GLU A 165 7.12 -28.10 -22.00
N THR A 166 8.39 -28.22 -22.39
CA THR A 166 8.82 -29.30 -23.28
C THR A 166 9.16 -30.53 -22.44
N GLY A 167 8.24 -31.48 -22.38
CA GLY A 167 8.53 -32.85 -21.96
C GLY A 167 8.45 -33.14 -20.47
N ARG A 168 7.26 -33.01 -19.88
CA ARG A 168 6.73 -33.86 -18.79
C ARG A 168 5.25 -33.51 -18.62
N THR A 169 4.36 -34.43 -18.98
CA THR A 169 2.89 -34.33 -18.84
C THR A 169 2.34 -32.91 -19.05
N ALA A 170 2.09 -32.55 -20.31
CA ALA A 170 1.69 -31.24 -20.84
C ALA A 170 0.38 -30.62 -20.29
N ASN A 171 -0.06 -31.00 -19.09
CA ASN A 171 -1.37 -30.66 -18.53
C ASN A 171 -1.31 -29.99 -17.16
N GLN A 172 -0.13 -29.60 -16.63
CA GLN A 172 -0.04 -28.83 -15.39
C GLN A 172 0.99 -27.69 -15.49
N PRO A 173 0.55 -26.42 -15.42
CA PRO A 173 1.45 -25.28 -15.32
C PRO A 173 2.30 -25.42 -14.05
N SER A 174 3.62 -25.44 -14.18
CA SER A 174 4.52 -25.41 -13.01
C SER A 174 5.05 -24.00 -12.80
N VAL A 175 4.93 -23.52 -11.56
CA VAL A 175 5.53 -22.25 -11.13
C VAL A 175 6.95 -22.54 -10.68
N TYR A 176 7.94 -21.87 -11.26
CA TYR A 176 9.33 -21.98 -10.85
C TYR A 176 9.70 -20.79 -9.98
N THR A 177 10.44 -21.04 -8.90
CA THR A 177 10.95 -19.97 -8.03
C THR A 177 12.47 -19.99 -8.03
N ASN A 178 13.05 -18.84 -8.40
CA ASN A 178 14.49 -18.61 -8.28
C ASN A 178 14.75 -17.58 -7.19
N THR A 179 15.89 -17.74 -6.52
CA THR A 179 16.34 -16.87 -5.42
C THR A 179 17.67 -16.24 -5.77
N GLY A 180 17.92 -15.03 -5.30
CA GLY A 180 19.20 -14.37 -5.41
C GLY A 180 19.19 -13.00 -4.75
N LYS A 181 20.27 -12.22 -4.92
CA LYS A 181 20.42 -10.96 -4.20
C LYS A 181 20.04 -9.75 -5.04
N CYS A 182 19.44 -8.75 -4.40
CA CYS A 182 19.32 -7.42 -4.95
C CYS A 182 20.70 -6.79 -5.16
N SER A 183 21.00 -6.36 -6.38
CA SER A 183 22.27 -5.71 -6.72
C SER A 183 22.16 -4.19 -6.64
N ARG A 184 20.98 -3.63 -6.92
CA ARG A 184 20.69 -2.19 -6.87
C ARG A 184 19.23 -1.95 -6.52
N ALA A 185 18.99 -1.06 -5.56
CA ALA A 185 17.66 -0.55 -5.22
C ALA A 185 17.59 0.95 -5.54
N SER A 186 16.69 1.32 -6.45
CA SER A 186 16.38 2.72 -6.75
C SER A 186 14.91 3.00 -6.43
N MET A 187 14.45 4.26 -6.49
CA MET A 187 13.07 4.61 -6.12
C MET A 187 12.01 3.88 -6.95
N ASN A 188 12.24 3.67 -8.24
CA ASN A 188 11.25 3.11 -9.18
C ASN A 188 11.63 1.74 -9.76
N GLN A 189 12.82 1.23 -9.43
CA GLN A 189 13.35 0.01 -10.04
C GLN A 189 14.27 -0.74 -9.09
N LEU A 190 14.18 -2.07 -9.13
CA LEU A 190 15.15 -2.99 -8.53
C LEU A 190 15.93 -3.71 -9.63
N ASP A 191 17.22 -3.92 -9.39
CA ASP A 191 18.05 -4.86 -10.13
C ASP A 191 18.50 -5.98 -9.19
N TYR A 192 18.57 -7.20 -9.69
CA TYR A 192 18.92 -8.37 -8.90
C TYR A 192 19.62 -9.44 -9.72
N LYS A 193 20.39 -10.29 -9.05
CA LYS A 193 21.15 -11.39 -9.65
C LYS A 193 20.36 -12.69 -9.57
N ILE A 194 19.28 -12.76 -10.33
CA ILE A 194 18.40 -13.93 -10.42
C ILE A 194 18.25 -14.26 -11.90
N PRO A 195 18.60 -15.48 -12.34
CA PRO A 195 18.36 -15.88 -13.72
C PRO A 195 16.86 -15.98 -13.97
N THR A 196 16.39 -15.37 -15.04
CA THR A 196 15.02 -15.46 -15.51
C THR A 196 14.99 -15.87 -16.98
N GLU A 197 13.86 -16.41 -17.41
CA GLU A 197 13.63 -16.83 -18.79
C GLU A 197 12.56 -15.96 -19.45
N LYS A 198 12.41 -16.10 -20.77
CA LYS A 198 11.21 -15.56 -21.45
C LYS A 198 9.96 -16.09 -20.74
N GLY A 199 8.86 -15.34 -20.74
CA GLY A 199 7.61 -15.72 -20.04
C GLY A 199 7.51 -15.34 -18.56
N TRP A 200 8.64 -15.03 -17.90
CA TRP A 200 8.64 -14.59 -16.51
C TRP A 200 8.23 -13.12 -16.34
N SER A 201 8.10 -12.36 -17.44
CA SER A 201 7.68 -10.96 -17.39
C SER A 201 6.32 -10.83 -16.70
N GLY A 202 6.28 -9.98 -15.67
CA GLY A 202 5.16 -9.77 -14.76
C GLY A 202 5.19 -10.63 -13.50
N SER A 203 6.21 -11.47 -13.29
CA SER A 203 6.41 -12.24 -12.05
C SER A 203 6.53 -11.35 -10.81
N PRO A 204 6.01 -11.79 -9.65
CA PRO A 204 6.29 -11.14 -8.37
C PRO A 204 7.77 -11.30 -8.03
N VAL A 205 8.39 -10.20 -7.61
CA VAL A 205 9.66 -10.18 -6.89
C VAL A 205 9.32 -9.88 -5.43
N TYR A 206 9.65 -10.80 -4.53
CA TYR A 206 9.21 -10.73 -3.14
C TYR A 206 10.31 -11.14 -2.17
N MET A 207 10.13 -10.77 -0.91
CA MET A 207 10.96 -11.17 0.22
C MET A 207 10.10 -11.47 1.44
N ALA A 208 10.69 -12.07 2.47
CA ALA A 208 10.02 -12.21 3.75
C ALA A 208 9.97 -10.84 4.45
N TYR A 209 8.79 -10.44 4.91
CA TYR A 209 8.61 -9.25 5.74
C TYR A 209 7.49 -9.52 6.75
N ASN A 210 7.73 -9.26 8.04
CA ASN A 210 6.83 -9.62 9.14
C ASN A 210 6.34 -11.09 9.10
N GLY A 211 7.23 -12.01 8.67
CA GLY A 211 6.96 -13.46 8.65
C GLY A 211 6.17 -13.98 7.44
N HIS A 212 5.91 -13.16 6.41
CA HIS A 212 5.16 -13.59 5.21
C HIS A 212 5.70 -13.01 3.90
N GLU A 213 5.24 -13.53 2.77
CA GLU A 213 5.65 -13.13 1.43
C GLU A 213 5.12 -11.74 1.06
N THR A 214 6.04 -10.79 0.98
CA THR A 214 5.73 -9.40 0.65
C THR A 214 6.40 -9.02 -0.67
N VAL A 215 5.58 -8.59 -1.65
CA VAL A 215 6.08 -8.17 -2.96
C VAL A 215 6.75 -6.80 -2.85
N VAL A 216 7.92 -6.70 -3.49
CA VAL A 216 8.74 -5.48 -3.54
C VAL A 216 8.98 -4.99 -4.97
N ALA A 217 8.76 -5.83 -5.98
CA ALA A 217 8.77 -5.42 -7.39
C ALA A 217 7.98 -6.35 -8.31
N ILE A 218 7.71 -5.89 -9.53
CA ILE A 218 7.17 -6.68 -10.64
C ILE A 218 8.30 -6.91 -11.66
N HIS A 219 8.65 -8.16 -11.96
CA HIS A 219 9.71 -8.46 -12.92
C HIS A 219 9.34 -8.02 -14.33
N ASN A 220 10.27 -7.38 -15.06
CA ASN A 220 10.02 -6.91 -16.41
C ASN A 220 10.89 -7.61 -17.45
N ASN A 221 12.20 -7.51 -17.26
CA ASN A 221 13.19 -8.03 -18.18
C ASN A 221 14.42 -8.49 -17.40
N GLY A 222 15.22 -9.34 -18.05
CA GLY A 222 16.43 -9.90 -17.49
C GLY A 222 17.33 -10.45 -18.58
N GLU A 223 18.59 -10.68 -18.22
CA GLU A 223 19.54 -11.38 -19.06
C GLU A 223 19.70 -12.81 -18.53
N PRO A 224 19.56 -13.83 -19.39
CA PRO A 224 19.79 -15.20 -18.98
C PRO A 224 21.23 -15.36 -18.47
N GLY A 225 21.41 -16.21 -17.46
CA GLY A 225 22.74 -16.56 -16.97
C GLY A 225 23.59 -17.21 -18.07
N THR A 226 24.87 -16.91 -18.09
CA THR A 226 25.84 -17.63 -18.92
C THR A 226 26.48 -18.76 -18.11
N ARG A 227 27.21 -19.67 -18.76
CA ARG A 227 27.93 -20.78 -18.08
C ARG A 227 28.89 -20.31 -16.97
N THR A 228 29.31 -19.04 -17.00
CA THR A 228 30.29 -18.43 -16.10
C THR A 228 29.75 -17.22 -15.32
N GLY A 229 28.50 -16.80 -15.56
CA GLY A 229 27.93 -15.57 -14.99
C GLY A 229 26.51 -15.76 -14.48
N THR A 230 26.20 -15.15 -13.33
CA THR A 230 24.85 -15.12 -12.76
C THR A 230 23.94 -14.28 -13.64
N GLY A 231 22.79 -14.83 -14.06
CA GLY A 231 21.76 -14.07 -14.78
C GLY A 231 21.29 -12.87 -13.98
N THR A 232 20.75 -11.87 -14.66
CA THR A 232 20.28 -10.63 -14.04
C THR A 232 18.81 -10.41 -14.35
N GLY A 233 18.11 -9.76 -13.42
CA GLY A 233 16.72 -9.34 -13.60
C GLY A 233 16.52 -7.91 -13.13
N LYS A 234 15.53 -7.26 -13.73
CA LYS A 234 15.05 -5.93 -13.38
C LYS A 234 13.55 -5.98 -13.16
N GLY A 235 13.06 -5.13 -12.27
CA GLY A 235 11.64 -5.01 -12.00
C GLY A 235 11.21 -3.63 -11.55
N ALA A 236 9.97 -3.29 -11.86
CA ALA A 236 9.25 -2.11 -11.39
C ALA A 236 9.10 -2.20 -9.87
N ARG A 237 9.70 -1.26 -9.13
CA ARG A 237 9.65 -1.29 -7.66
C ARG A 237 8.26 -0.91 -7.16
N VAL A 238 7.73 -1.67 -6.23
CA VAL A 238 6.52 -1.28 -5.49
C VAL A 238 6.89 -0.12 -4.57
N ASN A 239 6.35 1.06 -4.86
CA ASN A 239 6.58 2.30 -4.13
C ASN A 239 5.28 3.09 -3.95
N ALA A 240 5.35 4.27 -3.32
CA ALA A 240 4.19 5.12 -3.08
C ALA A 240 3.38 5.41 -4.36
N SER A 241 4.04 5.84 -5.44
CA SER A 241 3.37 6.18 -6.70
C SER A 241 2.66 4.98 -7.32
N MET A 242 3.27 3.79 -7.28
CA MET A 242 2.64 2.57 -7.79
C MET A 242 1.43 2.18 -6.94
N LEU A 243 1.56 2.21 -5.60
CA LEU A 243 0.48 1.85 -4.69
C LEU A 243 -0.69 2.84 -4.78
N GLU A 244 -0.41 4.15 -4.82
CA GLU A 244 -1.43 5.19 -5.06
C GLU A 244 -2.18 4.93 -6.36
N TRP A 245 -1.47 4.65 -7.46
CA TRP A 245 -2.11 4.32 -8.74
C TRP A 245 -2.97 3.05 -8.67
N ILE A 246 -2.48 1.99 -8.01
CA ILE A 246 -3.24 0.75 -7.81
C ILE A 246 -4.53 1.05 -7.05
N PHE A 247 -4.44 1.72 -5.89
CA PHE A 247 -5.58 1.92 -5.00
C PHE A 247 -6.58 2.94 -5.53
N ASP A 248 -6.12 3.97 -6.23
CA ASP A 248 -7.00 4.89 -6.95
C ASP A 248 -7.75 4.15 -8.06
N SER A 249 -7.02 3.37 -8.85
CA SER A 249 -7.61 2.55 -9.92
C SER A 249 -8.63 1.57 -9.38
N THR A 250 -8.49 1.07 -8.14
CA THR A 250 -9.38 0.07 -7.55
C THR A 250 -10.48 0.69 -6.68
N GLY A 251 -10.43 1.98 -6.37
CA GLY A 251 -11.36 2.64 -5.45
C GLY A 251 -11.07 2.37 -3.97
N ALA A 252 -9.86 1.88 -3.66
CA ALA A 252 -9.37 1.69 -2.29
C ALA A 252 -8.64 2.93 -1.73
N LEU A 253 -8.46 3.98 -2.55
CA LEU A 253 -7.89 5.25 -2.16
C LEU A 253 -8.99 6.27 -1.86
N HIS A 254 -8.93 6.88 -0.68
CA HIS A 254 -9.73 8.04 -0.32
C HIS A 254 -8.96 9.30 -0.72
N ARG A 255 -9.40 9.95 -1.81
CA ARG A 255 -8.73 11.14 -2.36
C ARG A 255 -9.24 12.43 -1.71
N ASN A 256 -8.31 13.34 -1.40
CA ASN A 256 -8.60 14.71 -0.92
C ASN A 256 -9.65 14.77 0.20
N LYS A 257 -9.53 13.91 1.22
CA LYS A 257 -10.47 13.87 2.34
C LYS A 257 -9.95 14.65 3.53
N ALA A 258 -10.82 15.40 4.19
CA ALA A 258 -10.55 15.91 5.52
C ALA A 258 -10.87 14.83 6.56
N LEU A 259 -10.02 14.71 7.60
CA LEU A 259 -10.28 13.82 8.73
C LEU A 259 -11.13 14.57 9.75
N ARG A 260 -12.40 14.16 9.89
CA ARG A 260 -13.37 14.82 10.74
C ARG A 260 -13.66 14.00 11.98
N ALA A 261 -13.60 14.65 13.14
CA ALA A 261 -14.01 14.07 14.41
C ALA A 261 -15.55 14.13 14.53
N VAL A 262 -16.16 12.98 14.78
CA VAL A 262 -17.60 12.83 14.96
C VAL A 262 -17.90 12.53 16.43
N ALA A 263 -18.89 13.21 16.99
CA ALA A 263 -19.36 12.92 18.34
C ALA A 263 -19.88 11.47 18.44
N SER A 264 -19.59 10.80 19.56
CA SER A 264 -19.94 9.38 19.74
C SER A 264 -21.43 9.15 19.53
N LEU A 265 -21.77 8.24 18.62
CA LEU A 265 -23.15 7.82 18.29
C LEU A 265 -23.93 7.25 19.50
N ALA A 266 -23.24 6.89 20.59
CA ALA A 266 -23.85 6.33 21.79
C ALA A 266 -24.70 7.35 22.59
N LYS A 267 -24.51 8.65 22.36
CA LYS A 267 -25.31 9.70 22.98
C LYS A 267 -25.95 10.53 21.87
N LYS A 268 -27.28 10.40 21.68
CA LYS A 268 -28.04 11.37 20.88
C LYS A 268 -27.73 12.76 21.44
N PRO A 269 -27.15 13.70 20.66
CA PRO A 269 -26.96 15.04 21.18
C PRO A 269 -28.34 15.66 21.43
N ALA A 270 -28.56 16.13 22.65
CA ALA A 270 -29.78 16.83 23.06
C ALA A 270 -29.76 18.32 22.68
N VAL A 271 -28.66 18.77 22.06
CA VAL A 271 -28.34 20.15 21.67
C VAL A 271 -27.90 20.12 20.21
N GLU A 272 -28.08 21.23 19.48
CA GLU A 272 -27.61 21.42 18.11
C GLU A 272 -26.23 20.78 17.88
N LEU A 273 -26.07 20.16 16.71
CA LEU A 273 -24.79 19.59 16.29
C LEU A 273 -23.75 20.70 16.31
N ALA A 274 -22.94 20.75 17.38
CA ALA A 274 -21.72 21.53 17.40
C ALA A 274 -20.97 21.26 16.09
N ASP A 275 -20.53 22.32 15.39
CA ASP A 275 -19.89 22.14 14.10
C ASP A 275 -18.71 21.16 14.23
N PRO A 276 -18.47 20.37 13.19
CA PRO A 276 -17.43 19.34 13.22
C PRO A 276 -16.04 19.91 13.48
N VAL A 277 -15.19 19.08 14.07
CA VAL A 277 -13.78 19.37 14.34
C VAL A 277 -12.91 18.56 13.39
N TYR A 278 -11.88 19.17 12.79
CA TYR A 278 -11.01 18.55 11.79
C TYR A 278 -9.56 18.54 12.24
N LEU A 279 -8.76 17.66 11.64
CA LEU A 279 -7.30 17.69 11.77
C LEU A 279 -6.76 18.73 10.80
N HIS A 280 -5.96 19.67 11.30
CA HIS A 280 -5.46 20.78 10.49
C HIS A 280 -3.94 20.92 10.64
N PHE A 281 -3.25 21.13 9.52
CA PHE A 281 -1.84 21.45 9.47
C PHE A 281 -1.64 22.87 8.98
N LEU A 282 -1.17 23.75 9.87
CA LEU A 282 -0.82 25.11 9.50
C LEU A 282 0.54 25.14 8.77
N PRO A 283 0.71 25.99 7.74
CA PRO A 283 1.92 26.06 6.91
C PRO A 283 3.24 26.13 7.67
N TYR A 284 3.29 26.90 8.76
CA TYR A 284 4.51 27.17 9.51
C TYR A 284 4.59 26.44 10.85
N GLU A 285 3.56 25.67 11.20
CA GLU A 285 3.50 24.95 12.46
C GLU A 285 4.05 23.53 12.32
N LYS A 286 4.86 23.14 13.29
CA LYS A 286 5.47 21.80 13.34
C LYS A 286 4.42 20.72 13.62
N TYR A 287 3.45 21.03 14.48
CA TYR A 287 2.43 20.09 14.93
C TYR A 287 1.06 20.49 14.35
N ALA A 288 0.21 19.49 14.15
CA ALA A 288 -1.18 19.69 13.78
C ALA A 288 -1.97 20.28 14.95
N CYS A 289 -3.04 20.97 14.60
CA CYS A 289 -4.08 21.47 15.51
C CYS A 289 -5.42 20.82 15.17
N THR A 290 -6.41 21.04 16.03
CA THR A 290 -7.81 20.87 15.67
C THR A 290 -8.33 22.14 15.02
N HIS A 291 -9.29 22.01 14.10
CA HIS A 291 -9.91 23.14 13.42
C HIS A 291 -11.44 23.03 13.46
N TRP A 292 -12.14 24.11 13.78
CA TRP A 292 -13.58 24.14 13.95
C TRP A 292 -14.30 24.53 12.65
N GLY A 293 -15.16 23.65 12.15
CA GLY A 293 -15.91 23.89 10.91
C GLY A 293 -15.03 23.76 9.65
N THR A 294 -15.60 24.11 8.50
CA THR A 294 -14.89 24.04 7.20
C THR A 294 -14.38 25.40 6.73
N GLU A 295 -14.70 26.48 7.45
CA GLU A 295 -14.29 27.83 7.09
C GLU A 295 -12.78 28.01 7.25
N GLY A 296 -12.06 28.24 6.14
CA GLY A 296 -10.59 28.37 6.16
C GLY A 296 -9.84 27.04 6.24
N LEU A 297 -10.53 25.90 6.34
CA LEU A 297 -9.92 24.57 6.33
C LEU A 297 -9.34 24.23 4.94
N ASN A 298 -8.04 24.01 4.88
CA ASN A 298 -7.33 23.63 3.65
C ASN A 298 -6.57 22.30 3.76
N THR A 299 -6.65 21.63 4.91
CA THR A 299 -5.95 20.38 5.16
C THR A 299 -6.76 19.20 4.64
N THR A 300 -6.21 18.47 3.66
CA THR A 300 -6.80 17.24 3.14
C THR A 300 -5.76 16.14 2.96
N PHE A 301 -6.22 14.90 2.83
CA PHE A 301 -5.37 13.72 2.75
C PHE A 301 -5.78 12.79 1.61
N ASN A 302 -4.78 12.19 0.97
CA ASN A 302 -4.95 10.91 0.28
C ASN A 302 -4.71 9.80 1.31
N VAL A 303 -5.71 8.95 1.53
CA VAL A 303 -5.63 7.85 2.49
C VAL A 303 -5.79 6.52 1.77
N PHE A 304 -4.84 5.62 1.95
CA PHE A 304 -4.82 4.32 1.28
C PHE A 304 -4.07 3.26 2.09
N PRO A 305 -4.28 1.96 1.81
CA PRO A 305 -3.54 0.90 2.47
C PRO A 305 -2.03 1.04 2.28
N ALA A 306 -1.27 1.00 3.36
CA ALA A 306 0.20 1.06 3.35
C ALA A 306 0.83 -0.29 3.65
N TYR A 307 0.11 -1.19 4.30
CA TYR A 307 0.55 -2.54 4.56
C TYR A 307 -0.65 -3.49 4.55
N ALA A 308 -0.50 -4.63 3.91
CA ALA A 308 -1.37 -5.78 4.08
C ALA A 308 -0.53 -7.05 4.12
N PRO A 309 -0.83 -7.99 5.03
CA PRO A 309 -0.18 -9.28 5.04
C PRO A 309 -0.68 -10.16 3.89
N THR A 310 -0.15 -11.38 3.74
CA THR A 310 -0.85 -12.41 2.95
C THR A 310 -2.15 -12.83 3.64
N PRO A 311 -3.15 -13.38 2.91
CA PRO A 311 -4.41 -13.84 3.52
C PRO A 311 -4.27 -14.94 4.58
N LEU A 312 -3.10 -15.59 4.65
CA LEU A 312 -2.82 -16.67 5.60
C LEU A 312 -2.41 -16.16 6.98
N VAL A 313 -2.08 -14.87 7.08
CA VAL A 313 -1.61 -14.28 8.32
C VAL A 313 -2.70 -13.40 8.91
N SER A 314 -3.04 -13.68 10.16
CA SER A 314 -3.99 -12.89 10.94
C SER A 314 -3.33 -11.59 11.45
N ALA A 315 -2.99 -10.69 10.53
CA ALA A 315 -2.55 -9.33 10.82
C ALA A 315 -3.49 -8.31 10.19
N SER A 316 -3.62 -7.13 10.81
CA SER A 316 -4.50 -6.08 10.29
C SER A 316 -3.82 -5.28 9.19
N THR A 317 -4.62 -4.82 8.24
CA THR A 317 -4.21 -3.79 7.27
C THR A 317 -3.85 -2.50 7.99
N LEU A 318 -2.74 -1.88 7.61
CA LEU A 318 -2.37 -0.54 8.04
C LEU A 318 -2.59 0.45 6.90
N TYR A 319 -2.92 1.68 7.25
CA TYR A 319 -3.21 2.76 6.31
C TYR A 319 -2.19 3.86 6.46
N VAL A 320 -1.96 4.65 5.41
CA VAL A 320 -1.16 5.87 5.50
C VAL A 320 -2.01 7.07 5.15
N PHE A 321 -1.70 8.21 5.75
CA PHE A 321 -2.28 9.50 5.44
C PHE A 321 -1.20 10.33 4.75
N GLN A 322 -1.44 10.65 3.49
CA GLN A 322 -0.60 11.55 2.72
C GLN A 322 -1.26 12.93 2.68
N HIS A 323 -0.63 13.93 3.28
CA HIS A 323 -1.07 15.31 3.23
C HIS A 323 -1.02 15.83 1.79
N VAL A 324 -2.15 16.37 1.33
CA VAL A 324 -2.29 17.04 0.04
C VAL A 324 -1.96 18.51 0.28
N GLN A 325 -0.72 18.86 -0.01
CA GLN A 325 -0.21 20.21 0.25
C GLN A 325 -0.99 21.26 -0.57
N PRO A 326 -1.52 22.30 0.08
CA PRO A 326 -2.07 23.48 -0.57
C PRO A 326 -1.06 24.15 -1.52
N HIS A 327 -1.55 24.95 -2.48
CA HIS A 327 -0.69 25.62 -3.46
C HIS A 327 0.33 26.58 -2.82
N ASP A 328 -0.06 27.21 -1.71
CA ASP A 328 0.75 28.14 -0.91
C ASP A 328 1.62 27.44 0.16
N TRP A 329 1.71 26.11 0.14
CA TRP A 329 2.49 25.37 1.13
C TRP A 329 4.00 25.73 1.08
N PRO A 330 4.67 25.90 2.23
CA PRO A 330 6.04 26.39 2.26
C PRO A 330 7.02 25.46 1.53
N GLY A 331 7.90 26.07 0.72
CA GLY A 331 8.87 25.37 -0.11
C GLY A 331 9.75 24.37 0.65
N GLU A 332 10.18 24.76 1.86
CA GLU A 332 11.04 23.97 2.74
C GLU A 332 10.35 22.69 3.24
N ARG A 333 9.01 22.73 3.37
CA ARG A 333 8.19 21.62 3.85
C ARG A 333 7.54 20.79 2.73
N LYS A 334 7.85 21.07 1.46
CA LYS A 334 7.27 20.36 0.30
C LYS A 334 7.52 18.85 0.30
N LYS A 335 8.57 18.39 0.96
CA LYS A 335 8.86 16.95 1.07
C LYS A 335 8.06 16.27 2.18
N GLU A 336 7.62 17.03 3.19
CA GLU A 336 6.85 16.53 4.33
C GLU A 336 5.41 16.26 3.89
N LYS A 337 5.11 14.99 3.62
CA LYS A 337 3.80 14.59 3.09
C LYS A 337 3.16 13.45 3.88
N TRP A 338 3.89 12.78 4.75
CA TRP A 338 3.34 11.67 5.53
C TRP A 338 2.93 12.17 6.91
N VAL A 339 1.72 11.83 7.35
CA VAL A 339 1.30 12.12 8.71
C VAL A 339 1.98 11.14 9.66
N LEU A 340 2.76 11.69 10.60
CA LEU A 340 3.37 10.98 11.70
C LEU A 340 2.56 11.24 12.97
N TRP A 341 1.97 10.17 13.48
CA TRP A 341 1.19 10.16 14.71
C TRP A 341 2.15 9.96 15.89
N ASP A 342 2.64 11.04 16.48
CA ASP A 342 3.61 11.02 17.59
C ASP A 342 2.90 10.59 18.89
N VAL A 343 2.53 9.31 18.97
CA VAL A 343 1.77 8.72 20.08
C VAL A 343 2.53 8.86 21.41
N ILE A 344 3.86 8.89 21.34
CA ILE A 344 4.75 8.99 22.51
C ILE A 344 4.75 10.42 23.07
N SER A 345 4.93 11.43 22.22
CA SER A 345 4.98 12.83 22.66
C SER A 345 3.60 13.48 22.72
N GLY A 346 2.55 12.79 22.25
CA GLY A 346 1.18 13.28 22.28
C GLY A 346 0.82 14.25 21.14
N GLY A 347 1.53 14.21 20.01
CA GLY A 347 1.36 15.16 18.91
C GLY A 347 1.13 14.51 17.55
N VAL A 348 0.82 15.33 16.54
CA VAL A 348 0.72 14.87 15.15
C VAL A 348 1.53 15.84 14.30
N LYS A 349 2.38 15.33 13.40
CA LYS A 349 3.26 16.17 12.55
C LYS A 349 3.40 15.57 11.15
N LEU A 350 4.00 16.32 10.24
CA LEU A 350 4.37 15.80 8.92
C LEU A 350 5.83 15.33 8.92
N THR A 351 6.12 14.34 8.09
CA THR A 351 7.47 13.81 7.83
C THR A 351 7.64 13.52 6.34
N ASP A 352 8.88 13.58 5.86
CA ASP A 352 9.24 13.23 4.48
C ASP A 352 9.44 11.73 4.25
N THR A 353 9.68 11.01 5.36
CA THR A 353 10.03 9.60 5.38
C THR A 353 8.97 8.83 6.18
N PRO A 354 8.29 7.83 5.59
CA PRO A 354 7.34 6.99 6.32
C PRO A 354 8.03 6.22 7.46
N GLN A 355 7.36 6.15 8.61
CA GLN A 355 7.83 5.48 9.83
C GLN A 355 6.70 4.62 10.41
N SER A 356 6.97 3.78 11.42
CA SER A 356 5.97 2.86 12.01
C SER A 356 4.69 3.58 12.44
N PHE A 357 4.83 4.72 13.12
CA PHE A 357 3.71 5.56 13.54
C PHE A 357 3.15 6.45 12.42
N CYS A 358 3.49 6.23 11.15
CA CYS A 358 2.73 6.76 10.00
C CYS A 358 1.62 5.80 9.57
N PHE A 359 1.56 4.59 10.15
CA PHE A 359 0.73 3.49 9.68
C PHE A 359 -0.35 3.05 10.68
N PRO A 360 -1.36 3.88 10.97
CA PRO A 360 -2.46 3.49 11.85
C PRO A 360 -3.29 2.34 11.28
N ARG A 361 -4.01 1.68 12.19
CA ARG A 361 -5.16 0.84 11.86
C ARG A 361 -6.42 1.69 11.86
N LEU A 362 -7.26 1.50 10.85
CA LEU A 362 -8.61 2.07 10.80
C LEU A 362 -9.60 1.01 11.24
N LYS A 363 -10.21 1.20 12.41
CA LYS A 363 -11.11 0.23 13.02
C LYS A 363 -12.56 0.69 12.94
N GLU A 364 -13.35 0.02 12.12
CA GLU A 364 -14.78 0.31 11.98
C GLU A 364 -15.60 -0.30 13.14
N PRO A 365 -16.54 0.45 13.75
CA PRO A 365 -17.51 -0.11 14.67
C PRO A 365 -18.50 -1.03 13.95
N ARG A 366 -18.81 -2.19 14.54
CA ARG A 366 -19.71 -3.21 13.95
C ARG A 366 -21.09 -2.72 13.51
N LYS A 367 -21.59 -1.62 14.09
CA LYS A 367 -22.96 -1.12 13.90
C LYS A 367 -23.05 0.20 13.12
N ALA A 368 -21.93 0.82 12.77
CA ALA A 368 -21.92 2.15 12.19
C ALA A 368 -21.04 2.17 10.93
N ARG A 369 -21.68 1.96 9.78
CA ARG A 369 -21.01 2.10 8.48
C ARG A 369 -20.60 3.56 8.31
N ARG A 370 -19.40 3.80 7.77
CA ARG A 370 -18.80 5.12 7.45
C ARG A 370 -18.07 5.86 8.58
N ILE A 371 -18.10 5.36 9.82
CA ILE A 371 -17.22 5.88 10.88
C ILE A 371 -16.14 4.86 11.25
N PHE A 372 -14.99 5.35 11.69
CA PHE A 372 -13.86 4.51 12.10
C PHE A 372 -13.11 5.15 13.28
N MET A 373 -12.25 4.37 13.90
CA MET A 373 -11.27 4.84 14.89
C MET A 373 -9.88 4.72 14.31
N VAL A 374 -9.02 5.71 14.57
CA VAL A 374 -7.59 5.66 14.24
C VAL A 374 -6.87 5.08 15.46
N VAL A 375 -6.29 3.88 15.32
CA VAL A 375 -5.65 3.16 16.44
C VAL A 375 -4.25 2.67 16.10
N PHE A 376 -3.40 2.58 17.14
CA PHE A 376 -1.99 2.22 17.07
C PHE A 376 -1.69 1.08 18.01
N GLU A 377 -0.88 0.12 17.56
CA GLU A 377 -0.27 -0.89 18.43
C GLU A 377 0.98 -0.35 19.09
N MET A 378 1.19 -0.72 20.35
CA MET A 378 2.37 -0.38 21.12
C MET A 378 3.20 -1.65 21.34
N ASP A 379 4.52 -1.56 21.31
CA ASP A 379 5.42 -2.72 21.26
C ASP A 379 5.35 -3.65 22.49
N ASP A 380 4.89 -3.16 23.64
CA ASP A 380 5.03 -3.87 24.93
C ASP A 380 3.75 -4.52 25.50
N THR A 381 2.58 -4.40 24.87
CA THR A 381 1.33 -5.02 25.36
C THR A 381 0.27 -5.10 24.25
N ASP A 382 -0.80 -5.89 24.43
CA ASP A 382 -2.08 -5.75 23.69
C ASP A 382 -2.76 -4.35 23.88
N ASP A 383 -2.01 -3.35 24.33
CA ASP A 383 -2.47 -1.98 24.52
C ASP A 383 -2.47 -1.25 23.20
N LEU A 384 -3.68 -1.01 22.71
CA LEU A 384 -3.91 -0.09 21.62
C LEU A 384 -4.00 1.36 22.17
N GLN A 385 -3.48 2.31 21.43
CA GLN A 385 -3.74 3.75 21.61
C GLN A 385 -4.70 4.23 20.52
N CYS A 386 -5.61 5.15 20.84
CA CYS A 386 -6.52 5.75 19.86
C CYS A 386 -6.40 7.28 19.85
N LEU A 387 -6.52 7.85 18.67
CA LEU A 387 -6.61 9.30 18.46
C LEU A 387 -7.91 9.84 19.05
N VAL A 388 -7.80 10.97 19.74
CA VAL A 388 -8.94 11.78 20.19
C VAL A 388 -8.67 13.23 19.79
N MET A 389 -9.66 13.88 19.20
CA MET A 389 -9.58 15.26 18.74
C MET A 389 -10.80 16.03 19.23
N ASN A 390 -10.62 17.15 19.90
CA ASN A 390 -11.76 17.99 20.30
C ASN A 390 -11.47 19.48 20.10
N GLY A 391 -12.52 20.28 20.03
CA GLY A 391 -12.45 21.75 19.90
C GLY A 391 -13.06 22.45 21.11
N ASP A 392 -13.08 21.78 22.28
CA ASP A 392 -13.69 22.33 23.50
C ASP A 392 -12.90 23.55 24.04
N ASP A 393 -11.70 23.81 23.52
CA ASP A 393 -10.87 24.99 23.77
C ASP A 393 -11.13 26.17 22.82
N ILE A 394 -11.92 25.98 21.76
CA ILE A 394 -12.25 27.03 20.77
C ILE A 394 -13.57 27.69 21.19
N SER A 395 -13.50 28.93 21.67
CA SER A 395 -14.66 29.67 22.16
C SER A 395 -15.46 30.31 21.02
N GLU A 396 -16.70 30.71 21.30
CA GLU A 396 -17.49 31.51 20.34
C GLU A 396 -16.86 32.87 20.03
N LEU A 397 -16.09 33.43 20.97
CA LEU A 397 -15.40 34.70 20.75
C LEU A 397 -14.28 34.51 19.72
N ASP A 398 -13.51 33.44 19.83
CA ASP A 398 -12.43 33.09 18.89
C ASP A 398 -13.00 33.01 17.47
N ARG A 399 -14.14 32.35 17.30
CA ARG A 399 -14.86 32.26 16.01
C ARG A 399 -15.27 33.62 15.45
N ARG A 400 -15.82 34.49 16.30
CA ARG A 400 -16.20 35.86 15.86
C ARG A 400 -14.99 36.68 15.46
N MET A 401 -13.81 36.35 15.99
CA MET A 401 -12.54 36.96 15.65
C MET A 401 -11.84 36.28 14.46
N GLY A 402 -12.42 35.20 13.92
CA GLY A 402 -11.85 34.42 12.81
C GLY A 402 -10.75 33.44 13.22
N ASP A 403 -10.66 33.11 14.51
CA ASP A 403 -9.76 32.07 15.03
C ASP A 403 -10.54 30.76 15.24
N PHE A 404 -10.19 29.77 14.43
CA PHE A 404 -10.88 28.48 14.35
C PHE A 404 -10.00 27.32 14.81
N ASP A 405 -8.77 27.57 15.27
CA ASP A 405 -7.80 26.53 15.57
C ASP A 405 -7.66 26.28 17.07
N GLY A 406 -7.60 25.01 17.46
CA GLY A 406 -7.46 24.54 18.84
C GLY A 406 -6.29 23.57 19.00
N SER A 407 -5.81 23.37 20.23
CA SER A 407 -4.62 22.56 20.49
C SER A 407 -4.94 21.10 20.88
N ARG A 408 -6.20 20.71 20.92
CA ARG A 408 -6.65 19.48 21.60
C ARG A 408 -6.63 18.24 20.71
N ILE A 409 -5.41 17.77 20.45
CA ILE A 409 -5.12 16.43 19.95
C ILE A 409 -4.48 15.62 21.06
N GLU A 410 -4.94 14.38 21.27
CA GLU A 410 -4.37 13.48 22.27
C GLU A 410 -4.46 12.03 21.83
N PHE A 411 -3.61 11.18 22.41
CA PHE A 411 -3.69 9.73 22.28
C PHE A 411 -4.08 9.11 23.61
N ARG A 412 -5.10 8.25 23.60
CA ARG A 412 -5.61 7.59 24.80
C ARG A 412 -5.61 6.09 24.66
N LYS A 413 -5.42 5.39 25.78
CA LYS A 413 -5.51 3.93 25.83
C LYS A 413 -6.89 3.49 25.33
N TYR A 414 -6.88 2.73 24.25
CA TYR A 414 -8.08 2.13 23.67
C TYR A 414 -8.52 0.95 24.54
N LYS A 415 -9.76 1.03 25.04
CA LYS A 415 -10.40 -0.07 25.76
C LYS A 415 -11.69 -0.42 25.04
N LYS A 416 -11.85 -1.68 24.65
CA LYS A 416 -13.07 -2.15 23.97
C LYS A 416 -14.30 -1.83 24.84
N GLY A 417 -15.28 -1.12 24.27
CA GLY A 417 -16.50 -0.71 24.97
C GLY A 417 -16.39 0.56 25.81
N LYS A 418 -15.20 1.19 25.89
CA LYS A 418 -15.06 2.53 26.48
C LYS A 418 -15.26 3.59 25.41
N ASP A 419 -16.25 4.45 25.61
CA ASP A 419 -16.50 5.60 24.74
C ASP A 419 -15.76 6.83 25.23
N TYR A 420 -15.02 7.46 24.32
CA TYR A 420 -14.50 8.82 24.52
C TYR A 420 -15.40 9.83 23.78
N LYS A 421 -15.32 11.10 24.13
CA LYS A 421 -15.90 12.18 23.31
C LYS A 421 -14.93 12.38 22.12
N TYR A 422 -15.44 12.35 20.88
CA TYR A 422 -14.67 12.64 19.66
C TYR A 422 -13.44 11.74 19.38
N TYR A 423 -13.61 10.43 19.48
CA TYR A 423 -12.58 9.43 19.11
C TYR A 423 -12.95 8.59 17.89
N THR A 424 -14.10 8.93 17.29
CA THR A 424 -14.60 8.35 16.05
C THR A 424 -14.52 9.39 14.95
N PHE A 425 -14.20 8.94 13.76
CA PHE A 425 -13.93 9.80 12.62
C PHE A 425 -14.69 9.32 11.39
N ASP A 426 -14.95 10.25 10.48
CA ASP A 426 -15.35 9.94 9.11
C ASP A 426 -14.57 10.80 8.12
N TRP A 427 -14.85 10.57 6.84
CA TRP A 427 -14.24 11.30 5.74
C TRP A 427 -15.20 12.38 5.26
N GLU A 428 -14.73 13.63 5.19
CA GLU A 428 -15.46 14.72 4.55
C GLU A 428 -14.78 15.14 3.24
N GLU A 429 -15.62 15.43 2.24
CA GLU A 429 -15.21 16.16 1.04
C GLU A 429 -15.36 17.64 1.32
N LEU A 430 -14.25 18.37 1.29
CA LEU A 430 -14.33 19.82 1.29
C LEU A 430 -14.83 20.26 -0.09
N GLN A 431 -15.87 21.10 -0.10
CA GLN A 431 -16.31 21.75 -1.33
C GLN A 431 -15.21 22.77 -1.70
N GLY A 432 -14.45 22.44 -2.75
CA GLY A 432 -13.45 23.33 -3.34
C GLY A 432 -14.04 24.24 -4.40
#